data_AF-A0A4V3SA15-F1
#
_entry.id   AF-A0A4V3SA15-F1
#
_cell.length_a   1.000
_cell.length_b   1.000
_cell.length_c   1.000
_cell.angle_alpha   90.00
_cell.angle_beta   90.00
_cell.angle_gamma   90.00
#
_symmetry.space_group_name_H-M   'P 1'
#
loop_
_entity.id
_entity.type
_entity.pdbx_description
1 polymer ?
#
loop_
_entity_poly.entity_id
_entity_poly.type
_entity_poly.pdbx_seq_one_letter_code
_entity_poly.pdbx_strand_id
1 'polypeptide(L)'
;MVPFRNNGHLFNYCLPSTRMAVEHAIGSLKVCFRILLDCLLLTDIKKVPEFILACCVLHNICLLQNDEMPIGVQFRHDEEVDHVIHGNAIELGKQKRITIMNALRMKI
;
A
#
# COMPACT_ATOMS: atom_id res chain seq x y z
N MET A 1 -34.16 18.50 4.43
CA MET A 1 -34.36 17.19 5.09
C MET A 1 -33.87 17.28 6.53
N VAL A 2 -34.60 16.66 7.44
CA VAL A 2 -34.71 16.98 8.88
C VAL A 2 -33.40 16.68 9.65
N PRO A 3 -33.00 17.49 10.65
CA PRO A 3 -31.73 17.30 11.34
C PRO A 3 -31.80 16.14 12.33
N PHE A 4 -30.88 15.19 12.21
CA PHE A 4 -30.72 14.09 13.16
C PHE A 4 -30.10 14.63 14.46
N ARG A 5 -30.92 14.64 15.50
CA ARG A 5 -30.64 15.05 16.87
C ARG A 5 -29.56 14.12 17.48
N ASN A 6 -28.39 14.68 17.79
CA ASN A 6 -27.32 14.17 18.66
C ASN A 6 -26.43 12.97 18.28
N ASN A 7 -26.65 12.22 17.19
CA ASN A 7 -25.71 11.16 16.76
C ASN A 7 -24.92 11.48 15.48
N GLY A 8 -25.25 12.58 14.80
CA GLY A 8 -24.64 12.96 13.52
C GLY A 8 -23.15 13.32 13.63
N HIS A 9 -22.70 13.93 14.73
CA HIS A 9 -21.30 14.33 14.89
C HIS A 9 -20.34 13.13 14.92
N LEU A 10 -20.71 12.05 15.63
CA LEU A 10 -19.90 10.84 15.69
C LEU A 10 -19.86 10.13 14.33
N PHE A 11 -20.99 10.08 13.63
CA PHE A 11 -21.08 9.50 12.28
C PHE A 11 -20.28 10.30 11.25
N ASN A 12 -20.39 11.63 11.28
CA ASN A 12 -19.67 12.54 10.39
C ASN A 12 -18.16 12.59 10.67
N TYR A 13 -17.69 12.17 11.85
CA TYR A 13 -16.26 12.07 12.17
C TYR A 13 -15.70 10.66 11.91
N CYS A 14 -16.40 9.63 12.39
CA CYS A 14 -15.96 8.25 12.29
C CYS A 14 -15.90 7.78 10.83
N LEU A 15 -16.92 8.10 10.02
CA LEU A 15 -16.98 7.61 8.64
C LEU A 15 -15.80 8.16 7.79
N PRO A 16 -15.48 9.47 7.80
CA PRO A 16 -14.28 9.97 7.11
C PRO A 16 -12.97 9.49 7.73
N SER A 17 -12.88 9.38 9.06
CA SER A 17 -11.67 8.88 9.73
C SER A 17 -11.34 7.44 9.33
N THR A 18 -12.34 6.55 9.35
CA THR A 18 -12.18 5.17 8.90
C THR A 18 -11.83 5.10 7.41
N ARG A 19 -12.48 5.93 6.57
CA ARG A 19 -12.16 6.00 5.13
C ARG A 19 -10.70 6.40 4.91
N MET A 20 -10.22 7.41 5.60
CA MET A 20 -8.83 7.88 5.50
C MET A 20 -7.84 6.78 5.87
N ALA A 21 -8.09 6.04 6.96
CA ALA A 21 -7.24 4.92 7.35
C ALA A 21 -7.21 3.80 6.29
N VAL A 22 -8.36 3.47 5.70
CA VAL A 22 -8.46 2.47 4.63
C VAL A 22 -7.76 2.93 3.36
N GLU A 23 -7.98 4.17 2.92
CA GLU A 23 -7.32 4.75 1.74
C GLU A 23 -5.79 4.77 1.93
N HIS A 24 -5.32 5.13 3.11
CA HIS A 24 -3.91 5.11 3.46
C HIS A 24 -3.31 3.70 3.38
N ALA A 25 -3.98 2.70 3.96
CA ALA A 25 -3.54 1.31 3.90
C ALA A 25 -3.47 0.78 2.44
N ILE A 26 -4.48 1.10 1.62
CA ILE A 26 -4.51 0.71 0.21
C ILE A 26 -3.41 1.42 -0.59
N GLY A 27 -3.17 2.70 -0.34
CA GLY A 27 -2.08 3.46 -0.95
C GLY A 27 -0.72 2.83 -0.64
N SER A 28 -0.49 2.52 0.64
CA SER A 28 0.73 1.85 1.10
C SER A 28 0.96 0.51 0.38
N LEU A 29 -0.09 -0.32 0.29
CA LEU A 29 -0.02 -1.61 -0.38
C LEU A 29 0.34 -1.49 -1.87
N LYS A 30 -0.21 -0.49 -2.57
CA LYS A 30 0.05 -0.24 -4.01
C LYS A 30 1.48 0.22 -4.27
N VAL A 31 2.05 1.06 -3.40
CA VAL A 31 3.44 1.51 -3.51
C VAL A 31 4.40 0.36 -3.24
N CYS A 32 4.13 -0.46 -2.23
CA CYS A 32 4.93 -1.63 -1.91
C CYS A 32 4.83 -2.72 -3.00
N PHE A 33 3.62 -3.00 -3.47
CA PHE A 33 3.33 -4.04 -4.46
C PHE A 33 2.83 -3.42 -5.77
N ARG A 34 3.75 -2.84 -6.55
CA ARG A 34 3.45 -2.27 -7.88
C ARG A 34 2.76 -3.23 -8.85
N ILE A 35 2.84 -4.54 -8.60
CA ILE A 35 2.04 -5.52 -9.34
C ILE A 35 0.53 -5.26 -9.26
N LEU A 36 0.05 -4.62 -8.18
CA LEU A 36 -1.34 -4.15 -8.05
C LEU A 36 -1.68 -2.94 -8.93
N LEU A 37 -0.67 -2.20 -9.43
CA LEU A 37 -0.84 -1.02 -10.30
C LEU A 37 -0.62 -1.37 -11.77
N ASP A 38 0.51 -2.01 -12.07
CA ASP A 38 1.04 -2.10 -13.45
C ASP A 38 0.94 -3.48 -14.07
N CYS A 39 0.77 -4.53 -13.27
CA CYS A 39 0.95 -5.92 -13.71
C CYS A 39 -0.14 -6.88 -13.21
N LEU A 40 -1.28 -6.36 -12.74
CA LEU A 40 -2.40 -7.19 -12.36
C LEU A 40 -3.14 -7.65 -13.64
N LEU A 41 -2.44 -8.40 -14.49
CA LEU A 41 -3.03 -9.17 -15.59
C LEU A 41 -3.76 -10.39 -15.01
N LEU A 42 -4.63 -10.16 -14.02
CA LEU A 42 -5.55 -11.19 -13.55
C LEU A 42 -6.62 -11.34 -14.62
N THR A 43 -6.40 -12.28 -15.53
CA THR A 43 -7.40 -12.74 -16.50
C THR A 43 -8.65 -13.28 -15.80
N ASP A 44 -8.52 -13.74 -14.55
CA ASP A 44 -9.63 -14.15 -13.71
C ASP A 44 -9.83 -13.18 -12.53
N ILE A 45 -10.91 -12.40 -12.60
CA ILE A 45 -11.31 -11.44 -11.56
C ILE A 45 -11.58 -12.14 -10.22
N LYS A 46 -11.95 -13.42 -10.23
CA LYS A 46 -12.20 -14.19 -9.00
C LYS A 46 -10.93 -14.39 -8.17
N LYS A 47 -9.75 -14.25 -8.78
CA LYS A 47 -8.44 -14.36 -8.12
C LYS A 47 -7.94 -13.04 -7.51
N VAL A 48 -8.58 -11.92 -7.84
CA VAL A 48 -8.20 -10.59 -7.32
C VAL A 48 -8.22 -10.55 -5.78
N PRO A 49 -9.26 -11.05 -5.08
CA PRO A 49 -9.27 -11.03 -3.62
C PRO A 49 -8.16 -11.87 -2.99
N GLU A 50 -7.87 -13.05 -3.56
CA GLU A 50 -6.77 -13.92 -3.11
C GLU A 50 -5.43 -13.20 -3.23
N PHE A 51 -5.23 -12.48 -4.34
CA PHE A 51 -4.01 -11.73 -4.60
C PHE A 51 -3.83 -10.55 -3.64
N ILE A 52 -4.89 -9.77 -3.41
CA ILE A 52 -4.89 -8.66 -2.43
C ILE A 52 -4.57 -9.19 -1.03
N LEU A 53 -5.18 -10.32 -0.64
CA LEU A 53 -4.93 -10.93 0.66
C LEU A 53 -3.46 -11.35 0.81
N ALA A 54 -2.87 -11.96 -0.22
CA ALA A 54 -1.45 -12.31 -0.22
C ALA A 54 -0.55 -11.07 -0.04
N CYS A 55 -0.85 -9.97 -0.74
CA CYS A 55 -0.13 -8.70 -0.55
C CYS A 55 -0.25 -8.19 0.90
N CYS A 56 -1.43 -8.25 1.52
CA CYS A 56 -1.61 -7.84 2.91
C CYS A 56 -0.79 -8.70 3.88
N VAL A 57 -0.78 -10.02 3.70
CA VAL A 57 0.04 -10.93 4.52
C VAL A 57 1.52 -10.62 4.37
N LEU A 58 2.01 -10.42 3.14
CA LEU A 58 3.40 -10.06 2.88
C LEU A 58 3.76 -8.69 3.49
N HIS A 59 2.85 -7.71 3.40
CA HIS A 59 3.04 -6.41 4.05
C HIS A 59 3.22 -6.56 5.56
N ASN A 60 2.37 -7.35 6.21
CA ASN A 60 2.48 -7.61 7.65
C ASN A 60 3.81 -8.28 8.01
N ILE A 61 4.31 -9.18 7.16
CA ILE A 61 5.64 -9.79 7.36
C ILE A 61 6.73 -8.71 7.26
N CYS A 62 6.68 -7.81 6.26
CA CYS A 62 7.61 -6.69 6.16
C CYS A 62 7.59 -5.80 7.41
N LEU A 63 6.40 -5.44 7.92
CA LEU A 63 6.24 -4.70 9.17
C LEU A 63 6.93 -5.41 10.35
N LEU A 64 6.67 -6.72 10.52
CA LEU A 64 7.28 -7.52 11.59
C LEU A 64 8.81 -7.63 11.47
N GLN A 65 9.34 -7.58 10.26
CA GLN A 65 10.77 -7.62 9.98
C GLN A 65 11.44 -6.24 10.06
N ASN A 66 10.68 -5.18 10.38
CA ASN A 66 11.11 -3.78 10.24
C ASN A 66 11.62 -3.46 8.83
N ASP A 67 11.15 -4.21 7.82
CA ASP A 67 11.47 -4.00 6.41
C ASP A 67 10.44 -3.08 5.76
N GLU A 68 10.24 -1.93 6.39
CA GLU A 68 9.32 -0.92 5.91
C GLU A 68 9.94 -0.20 4.71
N MET A 69 9.21 -0.17 3.59
CA MET A 69 9.52 0.81 2.57
C MET A 69 9.19 2.19 3.16
N PRO A 70 10.11 3.16 3.14
CA PRO A 70 9.83 4.52 3.58
C PRO A 70 8.85 5.15 2.60
N ILE A 71 7.57 4.86 2.80
CA ILE A 71 6.49 5.59 2.17
C ILE A 71 6.41 6.86 2.99
N GLY A 72 6.92 7.94 2.40
CA GLY A 72 6.92 9.27 2.99
C GLY A 72 5.57 9.50 3.66
N VAL A 73 5.62 9.67 4.98
CA VAL A 73 4.49 10.01 5.82
C VAL A 73 3.74 11.13 5.12
N GLN A 74 2.52 10.86 4.64
CA GLN A 74 1.67 11.88 4.06
C GLN A 74 1.30 12.89 5.14
N PHE A 75 2.10 13.93 5.26
CA PHE A 75 1.65 15.22 5.76
C PHE A 75 2.26 16.33 4.91
N ARG A 76 1.33 17.04 4.26
CA ARG A 76 1.42 18.36 3.60
C ARG A 76 1.57 18.34 2.10
N HIS A 77 0.66 19.09 1.47
CA HIS A 77 0.82 19.69 0.15
C HIS A 77 2.21 20.32 0.06
N ASP A 78 3.09 19.76 -0.77
CA ASP A 78 4.07 20.48 -1.58
C ASP A 78 4.53 19.51 -2.67
N GLU A 79 4.21 19.86 -3.91
CA GLU A 79 4.15 18.97 -5.08
C GLU A 79 5.52 18.54 -5.64
N GLU A 80 6.64 18.95 -5.05
CA GLU A 80 7.98 18.68 -5.61
C GLU A 80 8.78 17.57 -4.90
N VAL A 81 8.47 17.24 -3.64
CA VAL A 81 9.27 16.27 -2.85
C VAL A 81 8.84 14.81 -3.12
N ASP A 82 7.59 14.61 -3.55
CA ASP A 82 6.96 13.29 -3.72
C ASP A 82 7.65 12.45 -4.82
N HIS A 83 8.04 13.07 -5.94
CA HIS A 83 8.64 12.35 -7.07
C HIS A 83 10.04 11.77 -6.79
N VAL A 84 10.87 12.46 -5.99
CA VAL A 84 12.25 12.02 -5.71
C VAL A 84 12.26 10.84 -4.73
N ILE A 85 11.42 10.89 -3.69
CA ILE A 85 11.32 9.80 -2.71
C ILE A 85 10.69 8.56 -3.34
N HIS A 86 9.65 8.74 -4.17
CA HIS A 86 9.04 7.63 -4.91
C HIS A 86 10.05 6.95 -5.85
N GLY A 87 10.88 7.73 -6.56
CA GLY A 87 11.94 7.20 -7.42
C GLY A 87 12.95 6.32 -6.66
N ASN A 88 13.39 6.77 -5.48
CA ASN A 88 14.34 6.03 -4.65
C ASN A 88 13.74 4.74 -4.09
N ALA A 89 12.50 4.78 -3.61
CA ALA A 89 11.81 3.58 -3.11
C ALA A 89 11.56 2.55 -4.23
N ILE A 90 11.24 3.00 -5.45
CA ILE A 90 11.12 2.13 -6.62
C ILE A 90 12.43 1.41 -6.90
N GLU A 91 13.54 2.14 -6.92
CA GLU A 91 14.84 1.56 -7.27
C GLU A 91 15.33 0.58 -6.20
N LEU A 92 15.14 0.91 -4.92
CA LEU A 92 15.40 -0.01 -3.81
C LEU A 92 14.56 -1.29 -3.92
N GLY A 93 13.27 -1.16 -4.26
CA GLY A 93 12.38 -2.30 -4.51
C GLY A 93 12.82 -3.17 -5.70
N LYS A 94 13.35 -2.57 -6.77
CA LYS A 94 13.95 -3.35 -7.88
C LYS A 94 15.20 -4.10 -7.43
N GLN A 95 16.10 -3.45 -6.71
CA GLN A 95 17.32 -4.07 -6.21
C GLN A 95 17.02 -5.26 -5.30
N LYS A 96 16.09 -5.10 -4.34
CA LYS A 96 15.64 -6.21 -3.48
C LYS A 96 15.10 -7.39 -4.28
N ARG A 97 14.28 -7.15 -5.30
CA ARG A 97 13.75 -8.22 -6.18
C ARG A 97 14.87 -8.96 -6.91
N ILE A 98 15.86 -8.25 -7.45
CA ILE A 98 17.01 -8.84 -8.12
C ILE A 98 17.82 -9.69 -7.13
N THR A 99 18.07 -9.19 -5.92
CA THR A 99 18.79 -9.93 -4.87
C THR A 99 18.07 -11.22 -4.50
N ILE A 100 16.75 -11.18 -4.29
CA ILE A 100 15.94 -12.37 -4.00
C ILE A 100 16.01 -13.37 -5.17
N MET A 101 15.81 -12.90 -6.40
CA MET A 101 15.86 -13.74 -7.59
C MET A 101 17.22 -14.44 -7.73
N ASN A 102 18.32 -13.74 -7.49
CA ASN A 102 19.67 -14.30 -7.55
C ASN A 102 19.91 -15.30 -6.42
N ALA A 103 19.48 -15.00 -5.20
CA ALA A 103 19.61 -15.90 -4.05
C ALA A 103 18.82 -17.21 -4.24
N LEU A 104 17.67 -17.16 -4.91
CA LEU A 104 16.87 -18.34 -5.24
C LEU A 104 17.47 -19.14 -6.40
N ARG A 105 18.02 -18.47 -7.42
CA ARG A 105 18.69 -19.13 -8.55
C ARG A 105 19.95 -19.90 -8.16
N MET A 106 20.68 -19.46 -7.14
CA MET A 106 21.90 -20.15 -6.68
C MET A 106 21.62 -21.42 -5.84
N LYS A 107 20.36 -21.70 -5.50
CA LYS A 107 19.96 -22.85 -4.67
C LYS A 107 19.36 -24.02 -5.46
N ILE A 108 19.33 -23.94 -6.79
CA ILE A 108 18.91 -25.00 -7.72
C ILE A 108 20.13 -25.45 -8.51
#